data_AF-A0A942QB48-F1
#
_entry.id   AF-A0A942QB48-F1
#
_cell.length_a   1.000
_cell.length_b   1.000
_cell.length_c   1.000
_cell.angle_alpha   90.00
_cell.angle_beta   90.00
_cell.angle_gamma   90.00
#
_symmetry.space_group_name_H-M   'P 1'
#
loop_
_entity.id
_entity.type
_entity.pdbx_description
1 polymer ?
#
loop_
_entity_poly.entity_id
_entity_poly.type
_entity_poly.pdbx_seq_one_letter_code
_entity_poly.pdbx_strand_id
1 'polypeptide(L)' 'MRNAGQRSNLRTFIKKVIAAIRAGDKEQAQAAFKTAVPIIDSAVNKGLIHKNKAARNKSRLNARLRAMA' A
#
# COMPACT_ATOMS: atom_id res chain seq x y z
N MET A 1 3.35 23.21 -3.35
CA MET A 1 2.58 21.95 -3.29
C MET A 1 3.35 20.87 -2.50
N ARG A 2 3.10 20.69 -1.19
CA ARG A 2 3.80 19.65 -0.38
C ARG A 2 3.01 18.35 -0.24
N ASN A 3 1.68 18.47 -0.10
CA ASN A 3 0.79 17.32 0.12
C ASN A 3 0.54 16.50 -1.16
N ALA A 4 0.61 17.14 -2.33
CA ALA A 4 0.44 16.47 -3.62
C ALA A 4 1.55 15.42 -3.87
N GLY A 5 2.82 15.81 -3.66
CA GLY A 5 3.97 14.90 -3.83
C GLY A 5 3.92 13.71 -2.87
N GLN A 6 3.63 13.97 -1.59
CA GLN A 6 3.50 12.91 -0.58
C GLN A 6 2.36 11.92 -0.89
N ARG A 7 1.22 12.44 -1.38
CA ARG A 7 0.08 11.62 -1.80
C ARG A 7 0.40 10.83 -3.06
N SER A 8 1.16 11.38 -4.01
CA SER A 8 1.65 10.65 -5.19
C SER A 8 2.59 9.53 -4.78
N ASN A 9 3.56 9.78 -3.89
CA ASN A 9 4.48 8.75 -3.39
C ASN A 9 3.73 7.59 -2.73
N LEU A 10 2.77 7.89 -1.85
CA LEU A 10 1.91 6.87 -1.24
C LEU A 10 1.21 6.00 -2.30
N ARG A 11 0.63 6.63 -3.34
CA ARG A 11 -0.05 5.89 -4.42
C ARG A 11 0.93 5.03 -5.21
N THR A 12 2.17 5.47 -5.41
CA THR A 12 3.22 4.70 -6.08
C THR A 12 3.55 3.42 -5.33
N PHE A 13 3.73 3.47 -3.99
CA PHE A 13 3.97 2.26 -3.21
C PHE A 13 2.81 1.26 -3.28
N ILE A 14 1.56 1.74 -3.22
CA ILE A 14 0.38 0.89 -3.38
C ILE A 14 0.37 0.26 -4.78
N LYS A 15 0.71 1.00 -5.83
CA LYS A 15 0.81 0.48 -7.20
C LYS A 15 1.91 -0.59 -7.33
N LYS A 16 3.06 -0.43 -6.67
CA LYS A 16 4.14 -1.44 -6.68
C LYS A 16 3.65 -2.79 -6.13
N VAL A 17 2.92 -2.78 -5.01
CA VAL A 17 2.34 -4.02 -4.45
C VAL A 17 1.35 -4.64 -5.43
N ILE A 18 0.47 -3.85 -6.04
CA ILE A 18 -0.50 -4.35 -7.03
C ILE A 18 0.22 -4.91 -8.27
N ALA A 19 1.31 -4.28 -8.72
CA ALA A 19 2.10 -4.77 -9.84
C ALA A 19 2.76 -6.12 -9.52
N ALA A 20 3.36 -6.27 -8.34
CA ALA A 20 3.92 -7.55 -7.89
C ALA A 20 2.85 -8.65 -7.78
N ILE A 21 1.66 -8.31 -7.26
CA ILE A 21 0.50 -9.23 -7.23
C ILE A 21 0.10 -9.66 -8.65
N ARG A 22 0.09 -8.73 -9.61
CA ARG A 22 -0.24 -9.03 -11.01
C ARG A 22 0.83 -9.85 -11.72
N ALA A 23 2.09 -9.70 -11.32
CA ALA A 23 3.21 -10.45 -11.87
C ALA A 23 3.22 -11.93 -11.42
N GLY A 24 2.49 -12.27 -10.36
CA GLY A 24 2.44 -13.64 -9.83
C GLY A 24 3.50 -13.94 -8.76
N ASP A 25 4.43 -13.00 -8.49
CA ASP A 25 5.52 -13.19 -7.52
C ASP A 25 5.05 -12.95 -6.08
N LYS A 26 4.67 -14.04 -5.39
CA LYS A 26 4.17 -14.00 -4.01
C LYS A 26 5.20 -13.42 -3.04
N GLU A 27 6.47 -13.80 -3.15
CA GLU A 27 7.54 -13.30 -2.26
C GLU A 27 7.77 -11.79 -2.43
N GLN A 28 7.86 -11.32 -3.68
CA GLN A 28 8.00 -9.90 -3.97
C GLN A 28 6.77 -9.11 -3.51
N ALA A 29 5.57 -9.63 -3.73
CA ALA A 29 4.34 -9.00 -3.29
C ALA A 29 4.29 -8.85 -1.77
N GLN A 30 4.77 -9.86 -1.02
CA GLN A 30 4.79 -9.86 0.44
C GLN A 30 5.86 -8.90 0.99
N ALA A 31 7.05 -8.86 0.39
CA ALA A 31 8.10 -7.89 0.72
C ALA A 31 7.66 -6.43 0.42
N ALA A 32 7.04 -6.21 -0.74
CA ALA A 32 6.50 -4.90 -1.12
C ALA A 32 5.37 -4.48 -0.18
N PHE A 33 4.49 -5.41 0.20
CA PHE A 33 3.41 -5.14 1.15
C PHE A 33 3.96 -4.75 2.54
N LYS A 34 4.95 -5.48 3.06
CA LYS A 34 5.60 -5.16 4.35
C LYS A 34 6.21 -3.77 4.36
N THR A 35 6.80 -3.34 3.24
CA THR A 35 7.33 -1.98 3.06
C THR A 35 6.22 -0.92 2.93
N ALA A 36 5.09 -1.26 2.30
CA ALA A 36 4.00 -0.32 2.08
C ALA A 36 3.18 -0.01 3.35
N VAL A 37 3.03 -0.97 4.28
CA VAL A 37 2.27 -0.79 5.53
C VAL A 37 2.73 0.43 6.36
N PRO A 38 4.01 0.57 6.75
CA PRO A 38 4.46 1.71 7.56
C PRO A 38 4.29 3.05 6.84
N ILE A 39 4.40 3.07 5.51
CA ILE A 39 4.19 4.29 4.71
C ILE A 39 2.72 4.71 4.72
N ILE A 40 1.80 3.75 4.61
CA ILE A 40 0.35 3.98 4.69
C ILE A 40 -0.02 4.54 6.07
N ASP A 41 0.52 3.95 7.13
CA ASP A 41 0.21 4.37 8.50
C ASP A 41 0.85 5.74 8.84
N SER A 42 2.08 6.00 8.37
CA SER A 42 2.70 7.33 8.45
C SER A 42 1.87 8.41 7.72
N ALA A 43 1.20 8.05 6.63
CA ALA A 43 0.34 8.97 5.90
C ALA A 43 -0.95 9.33 6.69
N VAL A 44 -1.40 8.49 7.61
CA VAL A 44 -2.49 8.83 8.55
C VAL A 44 -1.99 9.84 9.58
N ASN A 45 -0.82 9.58 10.19
CA ASN A 45 -0.23 10.47 11.20
C ASN A 45 0.06 11.88 10.64
N LYS A 46 0.42 11.96 9.35
CA LYS A 46 0.63 13.23 8.63
C LYS A 46 -0.67 13.90 8.15
N GLY A 47 -1.84 13.33 8.42
CA GLY A 47 -3.13 13.86 7.98
C GLY A 47 -3.39 13.78 6.46
N LEU A 48 -2.56 13.03 5.71
CA LEU A 48 -2.69 12.91 4.25
C LEU A 48 -3.89 12.06 3.82
N ILE A 49 -4.22 11.04 4.63
CA ILE A 49 -5.34 10.13 4.45
C ILE A 49 -6.06 9.86 5.77
N HIS A 50 -7.36 9.59 5.71
CA HIS A 50 -8.13 9.18 6.88
C HIS A 50 -7.79 7.74 7.31
N LYS A 51 -7.87 7.45 8.62
CA LYS A 51 -7.61 6.12 9.20
C LYS A 51 -8.37 4.99 8.51
N ASN A 52 -9.64 5.22 8.17
CA ASN A 52 -10.47 4.21 7.47
C ASN A 52 -9.98 3.91 6.05
N LYS A 53 -9.38 4.90 5.38
CA LYS A 53 -8.80 4.72 4.05
C LYS A 53 -7.52 3.88 4.11
N ALA A 54 -6.69 4.12 5.12
CA ALA A 54 -5.52 3.28 5.39
C ALA A 54 -5.93 1.83 5.68
N ALA A 55 -6.88 1.64 6.60
CA ALA A 55 -7.40 0.31 6.95
C ALA A 55 -7.98 -0.43 5.74
N ARG A 56 -8.78 0.24 4.91
CA ARG A 56 -9.35 -0.33 3.68
C ARG A 56 -8.27 -0.76 2.69
N ASN A 57 -7.23 0.04 2.51
CA ASN A 57 -6.12 -0.30 1.61
C ASN A 57 -5.34 -1.52 2.12
N LYS A 58 -5.03 -1.57 3.43
CA LYS A 58 -4.34 -2.72 4.05
C LYS A 58 -5.16 -4.00 3.90
N SER A 59 -6.45 -3.95 4.22
CA SER A 59 -7.36 -5.10 4.12
C SER A 59 -7.46 -5.62 2.67
N ARG A 60 -7.67 -4.74 1.68
CA ARG A 60 -7.78 -5.12 0.27
C ARG A 60 -6.50 -5.73 -0.29
N LEU A 61 -5.34 -5.17 0.05
CA LEU A 61 -4.05 -5.71 -0.40
C LEU A 61 -3.77 -7.08 0.24
N ASN A 62 -4.06 -7.24 1.53
CA ASN A 62 -3.91 -8.51 2.22
C ASN A 62 -4.85 -9.59 1.65
N ALA A 63 -6.11 -9.26 1.37
CA ALA A 63 -7.05 -10.18 0.74
C ALA A 63 -6.55 -10.67 -0.63
N ARG A 64 -5.98 -9.78 -1.45
CA ARG A 64 -5.36 -10.16 -2.74
C ARG A 64 -4.13 -11.04 -2.57
N LEU A 65 -3.28 -10.73 -1.58
CA LEU A 65 -2.10 -11.54 -1.28
C LEU A 65 -2.48 -12.96 -0.84
N ARG A 66 -3.54 -13.08 -0.03
CA ARG A 66 -4.11 -14.37 0.40
C ARG A 66 -4.79 -15.13 -0.75
N ALA A 67 -5.36 -14.43 -1.71
CA ALA A 67 -5.96 -15.06 -2.90
C ALA A 67 -4.92 -15.58 -3.90
N MET A 68 -3.66 -15.14 -3.82
CA MET A 68 -2.54 -15.75 -4.55
C MET A 68 -1.99 -17.01 -3.85
N ALA A 69 -2.53 -17.37 -2.68
CA ALA A 69 -2.00 -18.45 -1.87
C ALA A 69 -2.45 -19.83 -2.34
#